data_AF-A0A3C1YG99-F1
#
_entry.id   AF-A0A3C1YG99-F1
#
_cell.length_a   1.000
_cell.length_b   1.000
_cell.length_c   1.000
_cell.angle_alpha   90.00
_cell.angle_beta   90.00
_cell.angle_gamma   90.00
#
_symmetry.space_group_name_H-M   'P 1'
#
loop_
_entity.id
_entity.type
_entity.pdbx_description
1 polymer ?
#
loop_
_entity_poly.entity_id
_entity_poly.type
_entity_poly.pdbx_seq_one_letter_code
_entity_poly.pdbx_strand_id
1 'polypeptide(L)'
;AGSIPATSTTSIHEQQAPGAGGEIQLTDALRVLAFQQDVYAYVFEGRRYDVGDRLGFLQATVEFALQREDLREPFRDYLEGLMRRQRKEQTKKRRKP
;
A
#
# COMPACT_ATOMS: atom_id res chain seq x y z
N ALA A 1 -14.50 -35.27 1.14
CA ALA A 1 -14.36 -33.95 1.75
C ALA A 1 -13.23 -34.03 2.76
N GLY A 2 -12.06 -33.45 2.46
CA GLY A 2 -10.90 -33.51 3.35
C GLY A 2 -11.08 -32.50 4.48
N SER A 3 -11.09 -32.97 5.73
CA SER A 3 -11.12 -32.10 6.90
C SER A 3 -9.83 -31.28 6.97
N ILE A 4 -9.96 -29.95 7.00
CA ILE A 4 -8.81 -29.07 7.24
C ILE A 4 -8.33 -29.34 8.68
N PRO A 5 -7.05 -29.69 8.89
CA PRO A 5 -6.54 -29.93 10.24
C PRO A 5 -6.61 -28.64 11.05
N ALA A 6 -7.01 -28.75 12.32
CA ALA A 6 -7.21 -27.63 13.27
C ALA A 6 -5.97 -26.75 13.52
N THR A 7 -4.83 -27.08 12.91
CA THR A 7 -3.56 -26.34 12.89
C THR A 7 -3.41 -25.40 11.69
N SER A 8 -4.41 -25.30 10.80
CA SER A 8 -4.37 -24.39 9.65
C SER A 8 -4.96 -23.02 9.98
N THR A 9 -4.38 -21.94 9.44
CA THR A 9 -4.83 -20.55 9.64
C THR A 9 -6.32 -20.35 9.34
N THR A 10 -6.87 -21.09 8.37
CA THR A 10 -8.29 -21.05 8.01
C THR A 10 -9.19 -21.59 9.12
N SER A 11 -8.79 -22.68 9.78
CA SER A 11 -9.57 -23.31 10.86
C SER A 11 -9.65 -22.45 12.12
N ILE A 12 -8.58 -21.73 12.45
CA ILE A 12 -8.58 -20.79 13.58
C ILE A 12 -9.39 -19.52 13.27
N HIS A 13 -9.45 -19.10 12.01
CA HIS A 13 -10.18 -17.91 11.59
C HIS A 13 -11.70 -18.09 11.70
N GLU A 14 -12.21 -19.30 11.41
CA GLU A 14 -13.65 -19.65 11.55
C GLU A 14 -14.16 -19.66 13.00
N GLN A 15 -13.25 -19.78 13.98
CA GLN A 15 -13.58 -19.88 15.41
C GLN A 15 -13.38 -18.56 16.16
N GLN A 16 -12.87 -17.53 15.49
CA GLN A 16 -12.52 -16.26 16.14
C GLN A 16 -13.71 -15.30 16.24
N ALA A 17 -13.85 -14.69 17.41
CA ALA A 17 -14.76 -13.57 17.60
C ALA A 17 -14.26 -12.35 16.81
N PRO A 18 -15.16 -11.47 16.34
CA PRO A 18 -14.77 -10.23 15.68
C PRO A 18 -13.85 -9.38 16.55
N GLY A 19 -12.78 -8.87 15.94
CA GLY A 19 -11.79 -8.02 16.57
C GLY A 19 -12.05 -6.54 16.28
N ALA A 20 -11.00 -5.84 15.84
CA ALA A 20 -11.09 -4.42 15.48
C ALA A 20 -12.11 -4.18 14.36
N GLY A 21 -12.93 -3.14 14.52
CA GLY A 21 -13.94 -2.77 13.53
C GLY A 21 -15.13 -3.73 13.40
N GLY A 22 -15.23 -4.75 14.27
CA GLY A 22 -16.26 -5.78 14.16
C GLY A 22 -15.99 -6.80 13.05
N GLU A 23 -14.75 -6.86 12.56
CA GLU A 23 -14.31 -7.79 11.52
C GLU A 23 -13.49 -8.93 12.13
N ILE A 24 -13.54 -10.11 11.51
CA ILE A 24 -12.64 -11.21 11.85
C ILE A 24 -11.28 -10.93 11.18
N GLN A 25 -10.23 -10.76 11.99
CA GLN A 25 -8.92 -10.27 11.51
C GLN A 25 -7.94 -11.43 11.28
N LEU A 26 -7.31 -11.45 10.11
CA LEU A 26 -6.28 -12.45 9.79
C LEU A 26 -5.07 -12.34 10.74
N THR A 27 -4.77 -11.14 11.22
CA THR A 27 -3.70 -10.88 12.20
C THR A 27 -3.94 -11.55 13.54
N ASP A 28 -5.19 -11.64 13.98
CA ASP A 28 -5.52 -12.35 15.21
C ASP A 28 -5.38 -13.87 15.03
N ALA A 29 -5.77 -14.41 13.87
CA ALA A 29 -5.50 -15.80 13.51
C ALA A 29 -3.98 -16.08 13.51
N LEU A 30 -3.17 -15.25 12.84
CA LEU A 30 -1.72 -15.41 12.82
C LEU A 30 -1.10 -15.37 14.23
N ARG A 31 -1.64 -14.56 15.14
CA ARG A 31 -1.19 -14.52 16.54
C ARG A 31 -1.48 -15.84 17.26
N VAL A 32 -2.68 -16.41 17.09
CA VAL A 32 -3.02 -17.73 17.67
C VAL A 32 -2.11 -18.81 17.09
N LEU A 33 -1.87 -18.77 15.78
CA LEU A 33 -0.99 -19.71 15.09
C LEU A 33 0.44 -19.67 15.65
N ALA A 34 0.95 -18.47 15.95
CA ALA A 34 2.28 -18.28 16.52
C ALA A 34 2.46 -18.88 17.92
N PHE A 35 1.38 -19.18 18.66
CA PHE A 35 1.46 -19.91 19.92
C PHE A 35 1.48 -21.44 19.73
N GLN A 36 1.09 -21.93 18.56
CA GLN A 36 0.96 -23.36 18.27
C GLN A 36 2.11 -23.89 17.41
N GLN A 37 2.72 -23.03 16.58
CA GLN A 37 3.82 -23.39 15.70
C GLN A 37 4.69 -22.17 15.37
N ASP A 38 5.89 -22.42 14.86
CA ASP A 38 6.82 -21.37 14.46
C ASP A 38 6.25 -20.54 13.30
N VAL A 39 6.25 -19.22 13.49
CA VAL A 39 5.87 -18.24 12.46
C VAL A 39 7.10 -17.42 12.10
N TYR A 40 7.42 -17.41 10.81
CA TYR A 40 8.60 -16.72 10.28
C TYR A 40 8.20 -15.40 9.64
N ALA A 41 8.94 -14.33 9.94
CA ALA A 41 8.83 -13.06 9.26
C ALA A 41 9.89 -12.94 8.16
N TYR A 42 9.49 -12.46 6.99
CA TYR A 42 10.40 -12.12 5.90
C TYR A 42 10.59 -10.60 5.85
N VAL A 43 11.83 -10.14 6.02
CA VAL A 43 12.18 -8.73 5.84
C VAL A 43 12.26 -8.47 4.34
N PHE A 44 11.22 -7.84 3.81
CA PHE A 44 11.18 -7.48 2.40
C PHE A 44 12.19 -6.37 2.09
N GLU A 45 13.12 -6.64 1.19
CA GLU A 45 14.03 -5.64 0.63
C GLU A 45 13.43 -5.05 -0.66
N GLY A 46 13.11 -3.77 -0.61
CA GLY A 46 12.59 -3.04 -1.76
C GLY A 46 11.72 -1.86 -1.34
N ARG A 47 11.19 -1.16 -2.36
CA ARG A 47 10.27 -0.05 -2.12
C ARG A 47 8.85 -0.57 -2.02
N ARG A 48 8.22 -0.38 -0.86
CA ARG A 48 6.80 -0.66 -0.64
C ARG A 48 5.98 0.60 -0.89
N TYR A 49 4.93 0.48 -1.69
CA TYR A 49 3.93 1.54 -1.85
C TYR A 49 2.67 1.16 -1.11
N ASP A 50 2.12 2.08 -0.34
CA ASP A 50 0.81 1.93 0.26
C ASP A 50 -0.25 2.52 -0.68
N VAL A 51 -0.92 1.66 -1.43
CA VAL A 51 -1.98 2.07 -2.38
C VAL A 51 -3.34 2.25 -1.71
N GLY A 52 -3.46 1.93 -0.41
CA GLY A 52 -4.66 2.21 0.39
C GLY A 52 -4.77 3.69 0.77
N ASP A 53 -3.63 4.39 0.84
CA ASP A 53 -3.60 5.85 0.99
C ASP A 53 -3.62 6.56 -0.38
N ARG A 54 -4.35 7.69 -0.45
CA ARG A 54 -4.52 8.44 -1.69
C ARG A 54 -3.21 9.03 -2.20
N LEU A 55 -2.37 9.54 -1.30
CA LEU A 55 -1.07 10.11 -1.68
C LEU A 55 -0.12 8.99 -2.11
N GLY A 56 -0.09 7.88 -1.36
CA GLY A 56 0.71 6.70 -1.71
C GLY A 56 0.35 6.11 -3.08
N PHE A 57 -0.93 6.04 -3.43
CA PHE A 57 -1.39 5.64 -4.77
C PHE A 57 -0.85 6.57 -5.88
N LEU A 58 -0.92 7.89 -5.68
CA LEU A 58 -0.40 8.86 -6.66
C LEU A 58 1.12 8.77 -6.80
N GLN A 59 1.85 8.61 -5.69
CA GLN A 59 3.30 8.43 -5.70
C GLN A 59 3.68 7.17 -6.48
N ALA A 60 3.04 6.03 -6.20
CA ALA A 60 3.27 4.79 -6.93
C ALA A 60 3.02 5.01 -8.43
N THR A 61 1.89 5.59 -8.80
CA THR A 61 1.53 5.83 -10.19
C THR A 61 2.57 6.66 -10.92
N VAL A 62 3.05 7.76 -10.31
CA VAL A 62 4.08 8.61 -10.90
C VAL A 62 5.39 7.86 -11.08
N GLU A 63 5.83 7.11 -10.08
CA GLU A 63 7.11 6.40 -10.13
C GLU A 63 7.09 5.26 -11.15
N PHE A 64 6.02 4.46 -11.19
CA PHE A 64 5.87 3.41 -12.19
C PHE A 64 5.81 3.97 -13.61
N ALA A 65 5.15 5.12 -13.82
CA ALA A 65 5.13 5.79 -15.12
C ALA A 65 6.53 6.27 -15.55
N LEU A 66 7.35 6.78 -14.62
CA LEU A 66 8.73 7.20 -14.90
C LEU A 66 9.70 6.02 -15.08
N GLN A 67 9.38 4.83 -14.55
CA GLN A 67 10.18 3.64 -14.78
C GLN A 67 10.00 3.06 -16.19
N ARG A 68 8.84 3.27 -16.82
CA ARG A 68 8.51 2.77 -18.16
C ARG A 68 9.26 3.50 -19.27
N GLU A 69 10.01 2.77 -20.10
CA GLU A 69 10.83 3.34 -21.17
C GLU A 69 10.02 4.11 -22.22
N ASP A 70 8.80 3.65 -22.54
CA ASP A 70 7.91 4.28 -23.51
C ASP A 70 7.26 5.58 -23.00
N LEU A 71 7.23 5.79 -21.67
CA LEU A 71 6.55 6.92 -21.04
C LEU A 71 7.50 7.89 -20.32
N ARG A 72 8.70 7.44 -19.93
CA ARG A 72 9.60 8.16 -19.03
C ARG A 72 9.85 9.60 -19.47
N GLU A 73 10.39 9.80 -20.67
CA GLU A 73 10.78 11.14 -21.13
C GLU A 73 9.57 12.06 -21.37
N PRO A 74 8.54 11.67 -22.15
CA PRO A 74 7.36 12.52 -22.34
C PRO A 74 6.64 12.86 -21.03
N PHE A 75 6.57 11.93 -20.09
CA PHE A 75 5.89 12.14 -18.82
C PHE A 75 6.72 13.01 -17.86
N ARG A 76 8.03 12.85 -17.83
CA ARG A 76 8.93 13.74 -17.08
C ARG A 76 8.79 15.18 -17.54
N ASP A 77 8.83 15.43 -18.84
CA ASP A 77 8.68 16.78 -19.41
C ASP A 77 7.34 17.41 -19.02
N TYR A 78 6.27 16.61 -19.05
CA TYR A 78 4.95 17.03 -18.60
C TYR A 78 4.95 17.46 -17.12
N LEU A 79 5.55 16.66 -16.23
CA LEU A 79 5.63 16.96 -14.79
C LEU A 79 6.44 18.22 -14.52
N GLU A 80 7.60 18.39 -15.17
CA GLU A 80 8.41 19.61 -15.04
C GLU A 80 7.62 20.86 -15.50
N GLY A 81 6.88 20.75 -16.61
CA GLY A 81 6.00 21.79 -17.10
C GLY A 81 4.87 22.13 -16.12
N LEU A 82 4.26 21.11 -15.50
CA LEU A 82 3.21 21.28 -14.50
C LEU A 82 3.72 22.05 -13.27
N MET A 83 4.89 21.67 -12.72
CA MET A 83 5.48 22.33 -11.56
C MET A 83 5.85 23.80 -11.85
N ARG A 84 6.37 24.08 -13.05
CA ARG A 84 6.64 25.45 -13.49
C ARG A 84 5.37 26.30 -13.54
N ARG A 85 4.24 25.77 -14.04
CA ARG A 85 2.95 26.47 -14.07
C ARG A 85 2.45 26.78 -12.66
N GLN A 86 2.46 25.81 -11.76
CA GLN A 86 2.02 26.01 -10.37
C GLN A 86 2.85 27.08 -9.65
N ARG A 87 4.18 27.09 -9.82
CA ARG A 87 5.06 28.10 -9.21
C ARG A 87 4.73 29.52 -9.71
N LYS A 88 4.44 29.68 -11.01
CA LYS A 88 4.03 30.97 -11.60
C LYS A 88 2.68 31.44 -11.03
N GLU A 89 1.72 30.55 -10.88
CA GLU A 89 0.39 30.86 -10.33
C GLU A 89 0.46 31.27 -8.85
N GLN A 90 1.24 30.56 -8.05
CA GLN A 90 1.48 30.93 -6.64
C GLN A 90 2.15 32.31 -6.53
N THR A 91 3.12 32.59 -7.38
CA THR A 91 3.80 33.90 -7.42
C THR A 91 2.83 35.03 -7.82
N LYS A 92 1.91 34.78 -8.76
CA LYS A 92 0.86 35.75 -9.14
C LYS A 92 -0.15 35.98 -8.02
N LYS A 93 -0.59 34.93 -7.31
CA LYS A 93 -1.50 35.05 -6.16
C LYS A 93 -0.89 35.86 -5.02
N ARG A 94 0.39 35.64 -4.70
CA ARG A 94 1.10 36.40 -3.65
C ARG A 94 1.35 37.88 -4.00
N ARG A 95 1.21 38.27 -5.27
CA ARG A 95 1.42 39.64 -5.76
C ARG A 95 0.11 40.41 -6.02
N LYS A 96 -1.06 39.79 -5.83
CA LYS A 96 -2.34 40.50 -5.84
C LYS A 96 -2.57 41.09 -4.44
N PRO A 97 -2.93 42.38 -4.32
CA PRO A 97 -3.25 43.02 -3.04
C PRO A 97 -4.49 42.40 -2.39
#